data_AF-A0A267DPV9-F1
#
_entry.id   AF-A0A267DPV9-F1
#
_cell.length_a   1.000
_cell.length_b   1.000
_cell.length_c   1.000
_cell.angle_alpha   90.00
_cell.angle_beta   90.00
_cell.angle_gamma   90.00
#
_symmetry.space_group_name_H-M   'P 1'
#
loop_
_entity.id
_entity.type
_entity.pdbx_description
1 polymer ?
#
loop_
_entity_poly.entity_id
_entity_poly.type
_entity_poly.pdbx_seq_one_letter_code
_entity_poly.pdbx_strand_id
1 'polypeptide(L)'
;MVAEFPVAKLLYLAVRQLGKPIANFFKERAKSSSFFRNYICIPPAQLHHWYDTRLKMQALGLGKPKAVTKLNPEQAVDTGATILGEAVIYLIAAATIIAEYQRQSRRDSAKEELAKQRVEDLVNSVHELTMIAETNAAQLRELERRIHAKKR
;
A
#
# COMPACT_ATOMS: atom_id res chain seq x y z
N MET A 1 -10.26 -0.17 17.63
CA MET A 1 -10.86 -1.47 17.25
C MET A 1 -10.44 -1.75 15.82
N VAL A 2 -9.38 -2.53 15.66
CA VAL A 2 -8.87 -2.93 14.34
C VAL A 2 -9.92 -3.84 13.72
N ALA A 3 -10.33 -3.56 12.49
CA ALA A 3 -11.29 -4.37 11.74
C ALA A 3 -10.63 -5.71 11.35
N GLU A 4 -10.48 -6.63 12.29
CA GLU A 4 -9.60 -7.80 12.14
C GLU A 4 -10.21 -8.97 11.37
N PHE A 5 -11.48 -8.96 10.94
CA PHE A 5 -12.08 -10.23 10.46
C PHE A 5 -13.05 -10.29 9.25
N PRO A 6 -13.38 -9.21 8.53
CA PRO A 6 -14.05 -9.38 7.21
C PRO A 6 -13.09 -9.32 6.03
N VAL A 7 -12.16 -8.34 6.01
CA VAL A 7 -11.38 -8.00 4.81
C VAL A 7 -10.32 -9.05 4.49
N ALA A 8 -9.57 -9.52 5.49
CA ALA A 8 -8.54 -10.56 5.28
C ALA A 8 -9.17 -11.88 4.77
N LYS A 9 -10.34 -12.24 5.30
CA LYS A 9 -11.07 -13.44 4.90
C LYS A 9 -11.64 -13.32 3.48
N LEU A 10 -12.14 -12.13 3.10
CA LEU A 10 -12.59 -11.82 1.75
C LEU A 10 -11.45 -11.82 0.73
N LEU A 11 -10.30 -11.21 1.07
CA LEU A 11 -9.09 -11.25 0.25
C LEU A 11 -8.62 -12.70 0.03
N TYR A 12 -8.53 -13.49 1.10
CA TYR A 12 -8.17 -14.90 1.01
C TYR A 12 -9.15 -15.70 0.13
N LEU A 13 -10.46 -15.47 0.28
CA LEU A 13 -11.49 -16.09 -0.56
C LEU A 13 -11.38 -15.66 -2.02
N ALA A 14 -11.14 -14.38 -2.29
CA ALA A 14 -10.99 -13.85 -3.64
C ALA A 14 -9.76 -14.46 -4.34
N VAL A 15 -8.61 -14.53 -3.65
CA VAL A 15 -7.41 -15.21 -4.16
C VAL A 15 -7.71 -16.68 -4.47
N ARG A 16 -8.40 -17.38 -3.55
CA ARG A 16 -8.71 -18.80 -3.72
C ARG A 16 -9.74 -19.08 -4.83
N GLN A 17 -10.70 -18.18 -5.04
CA GLN A 17 -11.75 -18.34 -6.04
C GLN A 17 -11.31 -17.89 -7.43
N LEU A 18 -10.49 -16.84 -7.53
CA LEU A 18 -9.98 -16.32 -8.81
C LEU A 18 -8.71 -17.03 -9.27
N GLY A 19 -7.93 -17.62 -8.36
CA GLY A 19 -6.70 -18.34 -8.72
C GLY A 19 -6.96 -19.55 -9.62
N LYS A 20 -8.02 -20.32 -9.36
CA LYS A 20 -8.38 -21.50 -10.15
C LYS A 20 -8.74 -21.20 -11.62
N PRO A 21 -9.67 -20.28 -11.93
CA PRO A 21 -10.00 -19.97 -13.32
C PRO A 21 -8.81 -19.37 -14.07
N ILE A 22 -8.00 -18.52 -13.42
CA ILE A 22 -6.80 -17.94 -14.04
C ILE A 22 -5.74 -19.01 -14.31
N ALA A 23 -5.49 -19.92 -13.36
CA ALA A 23 -4.59 -21.05 -13.57
C ALA A 23 -5.08 -21.96 -14.70
N ASN A 24 -6.38 -22.24 -14.77
CA ASN A 24 -6.95 -23.05 -15.86
C ASN A 24 -6.76 -22.37 -17.23
N PHE A 25 -6.94 -21.05 -17.31
CA PHE A 25 -6.64 -20.27 -18.52
C PHE A 25 -5.18 -20.43 -18.95
N PHE A 26 -4.23 -20.33 -18.03
CA PHE A 26 -2.81 -20.55 -18.34
C PHE A 26 -2.50 -22.00 -18.73
N LYS A 27 -3.19 -23.00 -18.16
CA LYS A 27 -3.07 -24.41 -18.57
C LYS A 27 -3.56 -24.63 -20.00
N GLU A 28 -4.71 -24.07 -20.36
CA GLU A 28 -5.23 -24.12 -21.73
C GLU A 28 -4.30 -23.39 -22.71
N ARG A 29 -3.73 -22.25 -22.29
CA ARG A 29 -2.74 -21.53 -23.08
C ARG A 29 -1.45 -22.33 -23.30
N ALA A 30 -1.00 -23.07 -22.28
CA ALA A 30 0.16 -23.96 -22.39
C ALA A 30 -0.11 -25.18 -23.28
N LYS A 31 -1.35 -25.64 -23.39
CA LYS A 31 -1.74 -26.70 -24.34
C LYS A 31 -1.77 -26.21 -25.78
N SER A 32 -2.25 -24.98 -26.00
CA SER A 32 -2.37 -24.39 -27.35
C SER A 32 -1.05 -23.84 -27.90
N SER A 33 -0.08 -23.49 -27.04
CA SER A 33 1.21 -22.94 -27.48
C SER A 33 2.39 -23.63 -26.80
N SER A 34 3.18 -24.35 -27.59
CA SER A 34 4.45 -24.95 -27.15
C SER A 34 5.46 -23.90 -26.69
N PHE A 35 5.44 -22.70 -27.28
CA PHE A 35 6.26 -21.58 -26.83
C PHE A 35 5.88 -21.16 -25.40
N PHE A 36 4.59 -20.93 -25.15
CA PHE A 36 4.11 -20.57 -23.82
C PHE A 36 4.44 -21.65 -22.78
N ARG A 37 4.24 -22.92 -23.14
CA ARG A 37 4.61 -24.06 -22.30
C ARG A 37 6.09 -24.05 -21.92
N ASN A 38 6.99 -23.99 -22.88
CA ASN A 38 8.42 -24.19 -22.66
C ASN A 38 9.14 -22.97 -22.08
N TYR A 39 8.69 -21.76 -22.41
CA TYR A 39 9.40 -20.53 -22.03
C TYR A 39 8.74 -19.76 -20.90
N ILE A 40 7.42 -19.88 -20.72
CA ILE A 40 6.68 -19.08 -19.72
C ILE A 40 6.23 -19.96 -18.56
N CYS A 41 5.73 -21.17 -18.82
CA CYS A 41 5.11 -22.01 -17.78
C CYS A 41 6.11 -22.94 -17.07
N ILE A 42 6.93 -23.67 -17.84
CA ILE A 42 7.87 -24.67 -17.30
C ILE A 42 9.04 -24.04 -16.51
N PRO A 43 9.71 -22.97 -16.95
CA PRO A 43 10.86 -22.43 -16.24
C PRO A 43 10.57 -22.02 -14.78
N PRO A 44 9.50 -21.25 -14.48
CA PRO A 44 9.19 -20.91 -13.09
C PRO A 44 8.79 -22.13 -12.26
N ALA A 45 8.14 -23.14 -12.84
CA ALA A 45 7.81 -24.37 -12.14
C ALA A 45 9.06 -25.17 -11.73
N GLN A 46 10.06 -25.27 -12.61
CA GLN A 46 11.32 -25.95 -12.33
C GLN A 46 12.15 -25.18 -11.29
N LEU A 47 12.16 -23.84 -11.36
CA LEU A 47 12.81 -23.00 -10.35
C LEU A 47 12.15 -23.16 -8.98
N HIS A 48 10.82 -23.13 -8.93
CA HIS A 48 10.06 -23.34 -7.70
C HIS A 48 10.39 -24.70 -7.08
N HIS A 49 10.39 -25.76 -7.87
CA HIS A 49 10.74 -27.10 -7.38
C HIS A 49 12.18 -27.23 -6.91
N TRP A 50 13.11 -26.61 -7.63
CA TRP A 50 14.52 -26.59 -7.22
C TRP A 50 14.69 -25.88 -5.88
N TYR A 51 14.03 -24.72 -5.70
CA TYR A 51 14.09 -23.96 -4.47
C TYR A 51 13.42 -24.72 -3.31
N ASP A 52 12.22 -25.26 -3.51
CA ASP A 52 11.49 -26.05 -2.53
C ASP A 52 12.29 -27.29 -2.09
N THR A 53 12.86 -28.03 -3.04
CA THR A 53 13.70 -29.20 -2.74
C THR A 53 14.95 -28.81 -1.96
N ARG A 54 15.61 -27.71 -2.34
CA ARG A 54 16.81 -27.21 -1.65
C ARG A 54 16.50 -26.77 -0.23
N LEU A 55 15.41 -26.03 -0.03
CA LEU A 55 14.97 -25.61 1.30
C LEU A 55 14.61 -26.80 2.19
N LYS A 56 13.87 -27.78 1.66
CA LYS A 56 13.53 -29.01 2.40
C LYS A 56 14.77 -29.77 2.84
N MET A 57 15.74 -29.95 1.94
CA MET A 57 16.98 -30.66 2.26
C MET A 57 17.83 -29.90 3.29
N GLN A 58 17.85 -28.57 3.20
CA GLN A 58 18.53 -27.73 4.19
C GLN A 58 17.83 -27.78 5.56
N ALA A 59 16.50 -27.69 5.58
CA ALA A 59 15.70 -27.71 6.82
C ALA A 59 15.79 -29.06 7.54
N LEU A 60 15.86 -30.17 6.79
CA LEU A 60 16.03 -31.52 7.33
C LEU A 60 17.49 -31.88 7.66
N GLY A 61 18.44 -30.96 7.46
CA GLY A 61 19.87 -31.21 7.73
C GLY A 61 20.52 -32.22 6.79
N LEU A 62 19.88 -32.59 5.69
CA LEU A 62 20.33 -33.62 4.73
C LEU A 62 21.41 -33.12 3.74
N GLY A 63 21.92 -31.90 3.94
CA GLY A 63 22.96 -31.29 3.10
C GLY A 63 22.43 -30.74 1.76
N LYS A 64 23.34 -30.38 0.85
CA LYS A 64 22.98 -29.84 -0.48
C LYS A 64 22.56 -30.97 -1.43
N PRO A 65 21.41 -30.86 -2.13
CA PRO A 65 20.99 -31.90 -3.08
C PRO A 65 21.98 -32.00 -4.25
N LYS A 66 22.43 -33.23 -4.55
CA LYS A 66 23.43 -33.54 -5.59
C LYS A 66 22.90 -33.30 -7.02
N ALA A 67 21.60 -33.51 -7.23
CA ALA A 67 20.84 -33.09 -8.40
C ALA A 67 19.35 -33.09 -8.03
N VAL A 68 18.61 -32.05 -8.40
CA VAL A 68 17.14 -32.03 -8.26
C VAL A 68 16.55 -32.59 -9.56
N THR A 69 15.78 -33.67 -9.45
CA THR A 69 15.09 -34.27 -10.59
C THR A 69 14.10 -33.26 -11.17
N LYS A 70 14.14 -33.03 -12.49
CA LYS A 70 13.18 -32.15 -13.15
C LYS A 70 11.77 -32.73 -13.04
N LEU A 71 10.76 -31.88 -12.86
CA LEU A 71 9.38 -32.34 -12.93
C LEU A 71 9.05 -32.92 -14.31
N ASN A 72 8.13 -33.88 -14.34
CA ASN A 72 7.43 -34.30 -15.55
C ASN A 72 6.86 -33.04 -16.23
N PRO A 73 7.07 -32.86 -17.55
CA PRO A 73 6.60 -31.67 -18.28
C PRO A 73 5.09 -31.40 -18.15
N GLU A 74 4.24 -32.39 -17.86
CA GLU A 74 2.81 -32.14 -17.57
C GLU A 74 2.60 -31.52 -16.18
N GLN A 75 3.27 -32.04 -15.17
CA GLN A 75 3.20 -31.51 -13.80
C GLN A 75 3.84 -30.12 -13.70
N ALA A 76 4.91 -29.88 -14.47
CA ALA A 76 5.55 -28.58 -14.57
C ALA A 76 4.60 -27.52 -15.16
N VAL A 77 3.76 -27.89 -16.13
CA VAL A 77 2.74 -26.99 -16.68
C VAL A 77 1.66 -26.68 -15.65
N ASP A 78 1.22 -27.67 -14.88
CA ASP A 78 0.19 -27.48 -13.86
C ASP A 78 0.64 -26.54 -12.74
N THR A 79 1.87 -26.77 -12.25
CA THR A 79 2.51 -25.95 -11.21
C THR A 79 2.82 -24.55 -11.75
N GLY A 80 3.38 -24.45 -12.95
CA GLY A 80 3.72 -23.18 -13.58
C GLY A 80 2.49 -22.29 -13.80
N ALA A 81 1.39 -22.87 -14.28
CA ALA A 81 0.16 -22.15 -14.51
C ALA A 81 -0.48 -21.64 -13.21
N THR A 82 -0.36 -22.41 -12.13
CA THR A 82 -0.83 -22.00 -10.80
C THR A 82 0.01 -20.82 -10.27
N ILE A 83 1.34 -20.91 -10.36
CA ILE A 83 2.26 -19.83 -9.95
C ILE A 83 1.99 -18.55 -10.75
N LEU A 84 1.81 -18.65 -12.07
CA LEU A 84 1.49 -17.50 -12.92
C LEU A 84 0.14 -16.89 -12.56
N GLY A 85 -0.87 -17.71 -12.24
CA GLY A 85 -2.17 -17.23 -11.80
C GLY A 85 -2.10 -16.45 -10.48
N GLU A 86 -1.37 -16.98 -9.50
CA GLU A 86 -1.13 -16.28 -8.24
C GLU A 86 -0.32 -14.99 -8.44
N ALA A 87 0.71 -15.01 -9.29
CA ALA A 87 1.51 -13.84 -9.61
C ALA A 87 0.66 -12.70 -10.19
N VAL A 88 -0.28 -12.99 -11.09
CA VAL A 88 -1.21 -11.98 -11.64
C VAL A 88 -2.05 -11.35 -10.54
N ILE A 89 -2.60 -12.15 -9.63
CA ILE A 89 -3.42 -11.65 -8.52
C ILE A 89 -2.59 -10.76 -7.59
N TYR A 90 -1.37 -11.19 -7.24
CA TYR A 90 -0.48 -10.39 -6.40
C TYR A 90 -0.05 -9.08 -7.08
N LEU A 91 0.19 -9.10 -8.39
CA LEU A 91 0.52 -7.88 -9.14
C LEU A 91 -0.65 -6.89 -9.12
N ILE A 92 -1.89 -7.35 -9.35
CA ILE A 92 -3.08 -6.50 -9.29
C ILE A 92 -3.26 -5.93 -7.87
N ALA A 93 -3.09 -6.76 -6.84
CA ALA A 93 -3.20 -6.32 -5.45
C ALA A 93 -2.12 -5.28 -5.10
N ALA A 94 -0.85 -5.53 -5.46
CA ALA A 94 0.24 -4.60 -5.23
C ALA A 94 0.02 -3.27 -5.98
N ALA A 95 -0.39 -3.33 -7.25
CA ALA A 95 -0.71 -2.14 -8.03
C ALA A 95 -1.84 -1.32 -7.39
N THR A 96 -2.88 -1.99 -6.88
CA THR A 96 -4.00 -1.34 -6.18
C THR A 96 -3.51 -0.61 -4.92
N ILE A 97 -2.71 -1.28 -4.08
CA ILE A 97 -2.15 -0.70 -2.86
C ILE A 97 -1.28 0.53 -3.20
N ILE A 98 -0.42 0.43 -4.22
CA ILE A 98 0.43 1.54 -4.65
C ILE A 98 -0.42 2.72 -5.13
N ALA A 99 -1.46 2.46 -5.94
CA ALA A 99 -2.36 3.50 -6.44
C ALA A 99 -3.13 4.19 -5.29
N GLU A 100 -3.62 3.42 -4.31
CA GLU A 100 -4.28 3.97 -3.13
C GLU A 100 -3.33 4.80 -2.28
N TYR A 101 -2.11 4.33 -2.06
CA TYR A 101 -1.08 5.06 -1.33
C TYR A 101 -0.75 6.40 -1.99
N GLN A 102 -0.56 6.41 -3.33
CA GLN A 102 -0.32 7.65 -4.07
C GLN A 102 -1.52 8.61 -3.98
N ARG A 103 -2.75 8.10 -4.09
CA ARG A 103 -3.96 8.90 -3.94
C ARG A 103 -4.09 9.49 -2.53
N GLN A 104 -3.80 8.68 -1.51
CA GLN A 104 -3.85 9.11 -0.12
C GLN A 104 -2.79 10.17 0.19
N SER A 105 -1.55 9.95 -0.24
CA SER A 105 -0.45 10.91 -0.06
C SER A 105 -0.81 12.30 -0.61
N ARG A 106 -1.39 12.38 -1.81
CA ARG A 106 -1.86 13.66 -2.39
C ARG A 106 -2.93 14.35 -1.52
N ARG A 107 -3.86 13.58 -0.95
CA ARG A 107 -4.90 14.11 -0.06
C ARG A 107 -4.33 14.61 1.26
N ASP A 108 -3.36 13.89 1.81
CA ASP A 108 -2.76 14.24 3.09
C ASP A 108 -1.88 15.49 2.97
N SER A 109 -1.12 15.65 1.87
CA SER A 109 -0.42 16.91 1.58
C SER A 109 -1.38 18.10 1.44
N ALA A 110 -2.52 17.93 0.76
CA ALA A 110 -3.52 19.00 0.63
C ALA A 110 -4.15 19.39 1.99
N LYS A 111 -4.37 18.41 2.88
CA LYS A 111 -4.84 18.68 4.24
C LYS A 111 -3.79 19.40 5.07
N GLU A 112 -2.53 19.01 4.94
CA GLU A 112 -1.42 19.65 5.66
C GLU A 112 -1.29 21.12 5.24
N GLU A 113 -1.38 21.41 3.94
CA GLU A 113 -1.35 22.78 3.43
C GLU A 113 -2.52 23.62 3.97
N LEU A 114 -3.74 23.06 3.93
CA LEU A 114 -4.92 23.72 4.49
C LEU A 114 -4.82 23.92 6.02
N ALA A 115 -4.20 22.98 6.73
CA ALA A 115 -3.95 23.11 8.17
C ALA A 115 -2.94 24.23 8.46
N LYS A 116 -1.87 24.35 7.65
CA LYS A 116 -0.89 25.45 7.76
C LYS A 116 -1.55 26.81 7.53
N GLN A 117 -2.35 26.94 6.47
CA GLN A 117 -3.10 28.17 6.18
C GLN A 117 -4.01 28.56 7.34
N ARG A 118 -4.76 27.60 7.91
CA ARG A 118 -5.63 27.87 9.07
C ARG A 118 -4.86 28.36 10.29
N VAL A 119 -3.67 27.82 10.54
CA VAL A 119 -2.82 28.27 11.64
C VAL A 119 -2.34 29.69 11.39
N GLU A 120 -1.91 30.00 10.18
CA GLU A 120 -1.48 31.34 9.77
C GLU A 120 -2.61 32.37 9.92
N ASP A 121 -3.81 32.05 9.45
CA ASP A 121 -5.00 32.91 9.58
C ASP A 121 -5.34 33.19 11.06
N LEU A 122 -5.23 32.16 11.91
CA LEU A 122 -5.51 32.29 13.33
C LEU A 122 -4.46 33.17 14.03
N VAL A 123 -3.18 33.02 13.67
CA VAL A 123 -2.09 33.87 14.16
C VAL A 123 -2.31 35.33 13.75
N ASN A 124 -2.68 35.57 12.49
CA ASN A 124 -2.98 36.92 11.99
C ASN A 124 -4.18 37.54 12.73
N SER A 125 -5.23 36.76 12.96
CA SER A 125 -6.40 37.20 13.73
C SER A 125 -6.05 37.56 15.18
N VAL A 126 -5.21 36.76 15.83
CA VAL A 126 -4.72 37.05 17.19
C VAL A 126 -3.87 38.33 17.21
N HIS A 127 -3.03 38.54 16.20
CA HIS A 127 -2.22 39.75 16.09
C HIS A 127 -3.09 40.99 15.91
N GLU A 128 -4.09 40.94 15.03
CA GLU A 128 -5.05 42.04 14.83
C GLU A 128 -5.81 42.37 16.12
N LEU A 129 -6.34 41.35 16.80
CA LEU A 129 -7.02 41.52 18.08
C LEU A 129 -6.11 42.13 19.15
N THR A 130 -4.82 41.77 19.15
CA THR A 130 -3.82 42.34 20.06
C THR A 130 -3.62 43.83 19.78
N MET A 131 -3.46 44.22 18.51
CA MET A 131 -3.33 45.63 18.10
C MET A 131 -4.56 46.46 18.48
N ILE A 132 -5.76 45.90 18.32
CA ILE A 132 -7.01 46.54 18.72
C ILE A 132 -7.04 46.72 20.26
N ALA A 133 -6.66 45.71 21.02
CA ALA A 133 -6.61 45.78 22.48
C ALA A 133 -5.63 46.85 22.98
N GLU A 134 -4.44 46.94 22.38
CA GLU A 134 -3.44 47.97 22.68
C GLU A 134 -3.95 49.38 22.36
N THR A 135 -4.62 49.54 21.21
CA THR A 135 -5.22 50.82 20.79
C THR A 135 -6.31 51.25 21.78
N ASN A 136 -7.20 50.34 22.16
CA ASN A 136 -8.25 50.62 23.14
C ASN A 136 -7.66 50.99 24.51
N ALA A 137 -6.60 50.29 24.94
CA ALA A 137 -5.91 50.62 26.19
C ALA A 137 -5.27 52.02 26.16
N ALA A 138 -4.70 52.42 25.03
CA ALA A 138 -4.16 53.78 24.85
C ALA A 138 -5.25 54.85 24.90
N GLN A 139 -6.39 54.61 24.23
CA GLN A 139 -7.55 55.52 24.26
C GLN A 139 -8.12 55.69 25.67
N LEU A 140 -8.24 54.60 26.45
CA LEU A 140 -8.68 54.66 27.84
C LEU A 140 -7.76 55.53 28.70
N ARG A 141 -6.44 55.34 28.60
CA ARG A 141 -5.46 56.16 29.33
C ARG A 141 -5.56 57.65 28.97
N GLU A 142 -5.82 57.97 27.71
CA GLU A 142 -6.01 59.35 27.26
C GLU A 142 -7.31 59.97 27.82
N LEU A 143 -8.40 59.20 27.84
CA LEU A 143 -9.66 59.65 28.46
C LEU A 143 -9.51 59.89 29.96
N GLU A 144 -8.83 59.00 30.68
CA GLU A 144 -8.51 59.18 32.10
C GLU A 144 -7.73 60.48 32.33
N ARG A 145 -6.70 60.74 31.53
CA ARG A 145 -5.92 62.00 31.61
C ARG A 145 -6.81 63.22 31.42
N ARG A 146 -7.71 63.22 30.43
CA ARG A 146 -8.64 64.34 30.18
C ARG A 146 -9.62 64.56 31.32
N ILE A 147 -10.15 63.49 31.90
CA ILE A 147 -11.03 63.57 33.07
C ILE A 147 -10.29 64.17 34.26
N HIS A 148 -9.07 63.71 34.54
CA HIS A 148 -8.24 64.25 35.62
C HIS A 148 -7.85 65.72 35.40
N ALA A 149 -7.56 66.12 34.16
CA ALA A 149 -7.25 67.51 33.81
C ALA A 149 -8.46 68.44 33.98
N LYS A 150 -9.68 67.98 33.68
CA LYS A 150 -10.92 68.77 33.82
C LYS A 150 -11.42 68.89 35.27
N LYS A 151 -10.91 68.05 36.18
CA LYS A 151 -11.28 68.04 37.60
C LYS A 151 -10.39 68.96 38.47
N ARG A 152 -9.31 69.52 37.90
CA ARG A 152 -8.51 70.62 38.46
C ARG A 152 -9.08 71.95 38.00
#